data_AF-A0A2N1M877-F1
#
_entry.id   AF-A0A2N1M877-F1
#
_cell.length_a   1.000
_cell.length_b   1.000
_cell.length_c   1.000
_cell.angle_alpha   90.00
_cell.angle_beta   90.00
_cell.angle_gamma   90.00
#
_symmetry.space_group_name_H-M   'P 1'
#
loop_
_entity.id
_entity.type
_entity.pdbx_description
1 polymer ?
#
loop_
_entity_poly.entity_id
_entity_poly.type
_entity_poly.pdbx_seq_one_letter_code
_entity_poly.pdbx_strand_id
1 'polypeptide(L)'
;MYAALPKQKILFTAEVDSGLKKFSPPNGDSHLNNNWHRLKSALLNAARDALPKRVISLNKPQAIPFELRPITHLSHKLDHYINSLFKIFSISNFYSSWNWFFTSFYNEFINLFFDQNALIDILPTPTTIYSVFISSHLDFPMFLKKFRSSLRTIKKFISGKLTMEFDNYKQVAMKVAIAERNSNFYEDKEKFICSSLNCEK
;
A
#
# COMPACT_ATOMS: atom_id res chain seq x y z
N MET A 1 -21.96 12.37 -15.84
CA MET A 1 -22.45 13.76 -15.91
C MET A 1 -23.18 14.07 -14.61
N TYR A 2 -22.53 14.68 -13.63
CA TYR A 2 -23.15 15.01 -12.33
C TYR A 2 -23.66 16.45 -12.39
N ALA A 3 -24.93 16.63 -12.75
CA ALA A 3 -25.62 17.89 -12.53
C ALA A 3 -26.08 17.92 -11.06
N ALA A 4 -25.77 18.99 -10.32
CA ALA A 4 -26.27 19.16 -8.95
C ALA A 4 -27.81 19.13 -8.97
N LEU A 5 -28.39 18.26 -8.14
CA LEU A 5 -29.84 18.13 -8.05
C LEU A 5 -30.45 19.48 -7.64
N PRO A 6 -31.62 19.88 -8.18
CA PRO A 6 -32.24 21.17 -7.86
C PRO A 6 -32.35 21.43 -6.34
N LYS A 7 -32.61 20.40 -5.55
CA LYS A 7 -32.66 20.47 -4.08
C LYS A 7 -31.31 20.83 -3.44
N GLN A 8 -30.20 20.35 -3.99
CA GLN A 8 -28.85 20.66 -3.49
C GLN A 8 -28.47 22.11 -3.82
N LYS A 9 -28.86 22.60 -5.00
CA LYS A 9 -28.69 24.01 -5.36
C LYS A 9 -29.45 24.94 -4.41
N ILE A 10 -30.72 24.63 -4.13
CA ILE A 10 -31.55 25.41 -3.21
C ILE A 10 -30.95 25.42 -1.79
N LEU A 11 -30.55 24.26 -1.28
CA LEU A 11 -29.94 24.13 0.04
C LEU A 11 -28.61 24.90 0.13
N PHE A 12 -27.76 24.80 -0.90
CA PHE A 12 -26.49 25.53 -0.96
C PHE A 12 -26.71 27.04 -0.93
N THR A 13 -27.61 27.56 -1.77
CA THR A 13 -27.89 29.01 -1.82
C THR A 13 -28.46 29.52 -0.50
N ALA A 14 -29.40 28.78 0.09
CA ALA A 14 -29.97 29.12 1.39
C ALA A 14 -28.91 29.21 2.48
N GLU A 15 -27.92 28.32 2.45
CA GLU A 15 -26.88 28.26 3.48
C GLU A 15 -25.73 29.24 3.26
N VAL A 16 -25.45 29.63 2.02
CA VAL A 16 -24.62 30.81 1.72
C VAL A 16 -25.30 32.07 2.26
N ASP A 17 -26.59 32.28 1.99
CA ASP A 17 -27.33 33.45 2.44
C ASP A 17 -27.42 33.53 3.97
N SER A 18 -27.70 32.39 4.63
CA SER A 18 -27.69 32.24 6.09
C SER A 18 -26.31 32.58 6.67
N GLY A 19 -25.24 32.05 6.05
CA GLY A 19 -23.86 32.31 6.44
C GLY A 19 -23.46 33.78 6.31
N LEU A 20 -23.85 34.44 5.22
CA LEU A 20 -23.56 35.86 5.00
C LEU A 20 -24.32 36.76 5.99
N LYS A 21 -25.57 36.43 6.32
CA LYS A 21 -26.41 37.18 7.28
C LYS A 21 -25.91 37.08 8.73
N LYS A 22 -25.44 35.90 9.16
CA LYS A 22 -24.90 35.65 10.51
C LYS A 22 -23.71 36.52 10.87
N PHE A 23 -22.96 36.99 9.87
CA PHE A 23 -21.84 37.87 10.06
C PHE A 23 -22.15 39.26 9.50
N SER A 24 -23.24 39.92 9.90
CA SER A 24 -23.38 41.36 9.63
C SER A 24 -22.50 42.14 10.62
N PRO A 25 -21.60 43.05 10.18
CA PRO A 25 -20.79 43.82 11.11
C PRO A 25 -21.67 44.89 11.80
N PRO A 26 -21.46 45.20 13.09
CA PRO A 26 -22.31 46.15 13.79
C PRO A 26 -22.15 47.61 13.33
N ASN A 27 -21.08 47.94 12.60
CA ASN A 27 -20.77 49.29 12.15
C ASN A 27 -19.97 49.25 10.83
N GLY A 28 -20.25 50.20 9.94
CA GLY A 28 -19.98 50.19 8.49
C GLY A 28 -18.53 50.15 7.99
N ASP A 29 -17.52 49.86 8.82
CA ASP A 29 -16.13 49.72 8.36
C ASP A 29 -15.82 48.31 7.90
N SER A 30 -16.40 47.94 6.76
CA SER A 30 -16.11 46.67 6.12
C SER A 30 -14.84 46.79 5.27
N HIS A 31 -13.68 46.47 5.84
CA HIS A 31 -12.47 46.27 5.04
C HIS A 31 -12.73 45.14 4.02
N LEU A 32 -12.43 45.38 2.74
CA LEU A 32 -12.66 44.45 1.62
C LEU A 32 -12.17 43.03 1.93
N ASN A 33 -11.05 42.92 2.65
CA ASN A 33 -10.46 41.65 3.06
C ASN A 33 -11.38 40.85 4.01
N ASN A 34 -12.06 41.51 4.95
CA ASN A 34 -12.98 40.86 5.88
C ASN A 34 -14.26 40.38 5.17
N ASN A 35 -14.76 41.15 4.21
CA ASN A 35 -15.88 40.73 3.36
C ASN A 35 -15.51 39.52 2.50
N TRP A 36 -14.29 39.51 1.95
CA TRP A 36 -13.77 38.36 1.21
C TRP A 36 -13.64 37.11 2.07
N HIS A 37 -13.06 37.23 3.27
CA HIS A 37 -12.97 36.12 4.22
C HIS A 37 -14.34 35.58 4.64
N ARG A 38 -15.34 36.46 4.80
CA ARG A 38 -16.73 36.08 5.09
C ARG A 38 -17.36 35.31 3.95
N LEU A 39 -17.29 35.84 2.73
CA LEU A 39 -17.81 35.18 1.55
C LEU A 39 -17.18 33.80 1.37
N LYS A 40 -15.85 33.71 1.49
CA LYS A 40 -15.11 32.45 1.42
C LYS A 40 -15.56 31.45 2.48
N SER A 41 -15.79 31.90 3.71
CA SER A 41 -16.21 31.04 4.82
C SER A 41 -17.66 30.55 4.65
N ALA A 42 -18.56 31.45 4.22
CA ALA A 42 -19.96 31.10 3.93
C ALA A 42 -20.06 30.07 2.79
N LEU A 43 -19.31 30.28 1.70
CA LEU A 43 -19.25 29.33 0.58
C LEU A 43 -18.70 27.96 1.01
N LEU A 44 -17.65 27.93 1.85
CA LEU A 44 -17.06 26.69 2.36
C LEU A 44 -18.01 25.90 3.26
N ASN A 45 -18.74 26.58 4.14
CA ASN A 45 -19.70 25.94 5.04
C ASN A 45 -20.92 25.43 4.27
N ALA A 46 -21.51 26.27 3.41
CA ALA A 46 -22.60 25.85 2.55
C ALA A 46 -22.22 24.65 1.66
N ALA A 47 -20.98 24.62 1.15
CA ALA A 47 -20.48 23.46 0.38
C ALA A 47 -20.39 22.19 1.23
N ARG A 48 -19.98 22.29 2.50
CA ARG A 48 -19.88 21.14 3.42
C ARG A 48 -21.25 20.57 3.79
N ASP A 49 -22.26 21.42 3.85
CA ASP A 49 -23.61 21.04 4.29
C ASP A 49 -24.48 20.58 3.12
N ALA A 50 -24.38 21.24 1.96
CA ALA A 50 -25.26 20.98 0.83
C ALA A 50 -24.72 19.98 -0.20
N LEU A 51 -23.40 19.80 -0.28
CA LEU A 51 -22.81 18.82 -1.17
C LEU A 51 -22.73 17.46 -0.47
N PRO A 52 -23.02 16.35 -1.19
CA PRO A 52 -22.94 15.03 -0.60
C PRO A 52 -21.51 14.76 -0.13
N LYS A 53 -21.36 14.41 1.16
CA LYS A 53 -20.10 13.88 1.69
C LYS A 53 -19.74 12.63 0.90
N ARG A 54 -18.80 12.74 -0.03
CA ARG A 54 -18.15 11.56 -0.61
C ARG A 54 -17.31 10.94 0.51
N VAL A 55 -17.88 9.93 1.17
CA VAL A 55 -17.07 8.95 1.90
C VAL A 55 -16.28 8.23 0.82
N ILE A 56 -15.03 8.63 0.66
CA ILE A 56 -14.09 7.90 -0.18
C ILE A 56 -13.87 6.59 0.58
N SER A 57 -14.63 5.57 0.20
CA SER A 57 -14.15 4.21 0.37
C SER A 57 -12.79 4.19 -0.29
N LEU A 58 -11.72 4.23 0.51
CA LEU A 58 -10.43 3.70 0.08
C LEU A 58 -10.77 2.30 -0.38
N ASN A 59 -10.93 2.13 -1.70
CA ASN A 59 -11.24 0.85 -2.31
C ASN A 59 -10.40 -0.18 -1.59
N LYS A 60 -11.06 -1.18 -0.98
CA LYS A 60 -10.40 -2.27 -0.25
C LYS A 60 -9.16 -2.62 -1.06
N PRO A 61 -7.93 -2.41 -0.54
CA PRO A 61 -6.75 -2.75 -1.31
C PRO A 61 -6.92 -4.21 -1.72
N GLN A 62 -6.76 -4.48 -3.02
CA GLN A 62 -6.87 -5.83 -3.57
C GLN A 62 -6.10 -6.80 -2.69
N ALA A 63 -6.63 -8.03 -2.55
CA ALA A 63 -5.90 -9.12 -1.94
C ALA A 63 -4.57 -9.29 -2.68
N ILE A 64 -3.47 -8.84 -2.04
CA ILE A 64 -2.07 -8.83 -2.48
C ILE A 64 -1.88 -8.27 -3.91
N PRO A 65 -1.26 -7.08 -4.06
CA PRO A 65 -0.93 -6.52 -5.37
C PRO A 65 -0.25 -7.54 -6.27
N PHE A 66 -0.61 -7.56 -7.56
CA PHE A 66 -0.13 -8.57 -8.50
C PHE A 66 1.40 -8.61 -8.56
N GLU A 67 2.03 -7.44 -8.48
CA GLU A 67 3.47 -7.21 -8.48
C GLU A 67 4.17 -7.85 -7.27
N LEU A 68 3.46 -7.99 -6.15
CA LEU A 68 4.00 -8.54 -4.90
C LEU A 68 3.75 -10.05 -4.75
N ARG A 69 2.96 -10.65 -5.64
CA ARG A 69 2.68 -12.10 -5.62
C ARG A 69 3.95 -12.94 -5.73
N PRO A 70 4.93 -12.65 -6.60
CA PRO A 70 6.14 -13.46 -6.70
C PRO A 70 6.96 -13.47 -5.40
N ILE A 71 7.15 -12.31 -4.78
CA ILE A 71 7.89 -12.17 -3.51
C ILE A 71 7.12 -12.88 -2.38
N THR A 72 5.80 -12.73 -2.33
CA THR A 72 4.95 -13.42 -1.36
C THR A 72 5.02 -14.94 -1.54
N HIS A 73 4.94 -15.42 -2.78
CA HIS A 73 5.04 -16.84 -3.10
C HIS A 73 6.37 -17.42 -2.64
N LEU A 74 7.48 -16.74 -2.95
CA LEU A 74 8.82 -17.14 -2.55
C LEU A 74 8.95 -17.19 -1.01
N SER A 75 8.39 -16.20 -0.31
CA SER A 75 8.36 -16.16 1.16
C SER A 75 7.61 -17.36 1.75
N HIS A 76 6.42 -17.66 1.24
CA HIS A 76 5.61 -18.80 1.71
C HIS A 76 6.28 -20.14 1.42
N LYS A 77 6.91 -20.27 0.24
CA LYS A 77 7.65 -21.46 -0.16
C LYS A 77 8.82 -21.74 0.78
N LEU A 78 9.59 -20.70 1.13
CA LEU A 78 10.67 -20.81 2.12
C LEU A 78 10.13 -21.17 3.51
N ASP A 79 9.03 -20.57 3.94
CA ASP A 79 8.39 -20.89 5.22
C ASP A 79 7.92 -22.33 5.31
N HIS A 80 7.26 -22.81 4.26
CA HIS A 80 6.83 -24.19 4.16
C HIS A 80 8.03 -25.14 4.27
N TYR A 81 9.14 -24.82 3.60
CA TYR A 81 10.36 -25.62 3.69
C TYR A 81 11.00 -25.58 5.09
N ILE A 82 11.17 -24.41 5.70
CA ILE A 82 11.69 -24.29 7.07
C ILE A 82 10.87 -25.12 8.07
N ASN A 83 9.55 -25.20 7.85
CA ASN A 83 8.65 -26.00 8.67
C ASN A 83 8.73 -27.51 8.34
N SER A 84 8.95 -27.90 7.09
CA SER A 84 9.12 -29.30 6.72
C SER A 84 10.40 -29.91 7.32
N LEU A 85 11.44 -29.10 7.55
CA LEU A 85 12.69 -29.54 8.18
C LEU A 85 12.50 -30.16 9.56
N PHE A 86 11.42 -29.85 10.29
CA PHE A 86 11.14 -30.51 11.58
C PHE A 86 10.85 -32.01 11.44
N LYS A 87 10.50 -32.49 10.24
CA LYS A 87 10.17 -33.90 9.96
C LYS A 87 11.39 -34.69 9.46
N ILE A 88 12.55 -34.06 9.37
CA ILE A 88 13.77 -34.67 8.83
C ILE A 88 14.68 -35.11 9.98
N PHE A 89 15.00 -36.41 10.01
CA PHE A 89 15.77 -37.04 11.09
C PHE A 89 17.11 -37.63 10.64
N SER A 90 17.44 -37.55 9.35
CA SER A 90 18.71 -38.06 8.82
C SER A 90 19.31 -37.13 7.76
N ILE A 91 20.63 -37.20 7.61
CA ILE A 91 21.38 -36.43 6.61
C ILE A 91 20.98 -36.79 5.18
N SER A 92 20.60 -38.05 4.93
CA SER A 92 20.14 -38.51 3.61
C SER A 92 18.77 -37.94 3.24
N ASN A 93 17.82 -37.95 4.19
CA ASN A 93 16.51 -37.32 3.99
C ASN A 93 16.64 -35.81 3.78
N PHE A 94 17.57 -35.18 4.52
CA PHE A 94 17.89 -33.77 4.37
C PHE A 94 18.44 -33.45 2.98
N TYR A 95 19.45 -34.20 2.52
CA TYR A 95 20.04 -34.05 1.19
C TYR A 95 18.97 -34.11 0.10
N SER A 96 18.14 -35.15 0.10
CA SER A 96 17.07 -35.31 -0.89
C SER A 96 16.11 -34.13 -0.84
N SER A 97 15.60 -33.78 0.34
CA SER A 97 14.67 -32.66 0.51
C SER A 97 15.26 -31.32 0.06
N TRP A 98 16.52 -31.05 0.39
CA TRP A 98 17.21 -29.83 -0.01
C TRP A 98 17.48 -29.80 -1.51
N ASN A 99 17.87 -30.90 -2.12
CA ASN A 99 18.12 -30.95 -3.56
C ASN A 99 16.88 -30.55 -4.38
N TRP A 100 15.72 -31.06 -3.99
CA TRP A 100 14.44 -30.71 -4.62
C TRP A 100 14.06 -29.25 -4.40
N PHE A 101 14.21 -28.74 -3.17
CA PHE A 101 13.84 -27.38 -2.84
C PHE A 101 14.80 -26.34 -3.43
N PHE A 102 16.11 -26.55 -3.28
CA PHE A 102 17.14 -25.56 -3.58
C PHE A 102 17.11 -25.16 -5.05
N THR A 103 17.07 -26.10 -5.98
CA THR A 103 17.07 -25.79 -7.42
C THR A 103 15.90 -24.89 -7.81
N SER A 104 14.70 -25.19 -7.29
CA SER A 104 13.50 -24.42 -7.59
C SER A 104 13.49 -23.07 -6.87
N PHE A 105 13.93 -23.03 -5.60
CA PHE A 105 13.99 -21.81 -4.81
C PHE A 105 15.07 -20.85 -5.31
N TYR A 106 16.25 -21.36 -5.65
CA TYR A 106 17.39 -20.59 -6.11
C TYR A 106 17.05 -19.81 -7.38
N ASN A 107 16.50 -20.49 -8.38
CA ASN A 107 16.10 -19.85 -9.64
C ASN A 107 15.05 -18.74 -9.43
N GLU A 108 14.05 -18.97 -8.57
CA GLU A 108 13.07 -17.93 -8.24
C GLU A 108 13.70 -16.77 -7.46
N PHE A 109 14.63 -17.06 -6.55
CA PHE A 109 15.32 -16.07 -5.74
C PHE A 109 16.20 -15.15 -6.59
N ILE A 110 17.06 -15.70 -7.44
CA ILE A 110 17.95 -14.89 -8.30
C ILE A 110 17.17 -14.06 -9.33
N ASN A 111 16.01 -14.56 -9.79
CA ASN A 111 15.15 -13.82 -10.70
C ASN A 111 14.48 -12.61 -10.02
N LEU A 112 14.19 -12.72 -8.72
CA LEU A 112 13.55 -11.65 -7.94
C LEU A 112 14.57 -10.69 -7.29
N PHE A 113 15.78 -11.18 -6.99
CA PHE A 113 16.82 -10.44 -6.26
C PHE A 113 18.20 -10.62 -6.92
N PHE A 114 18.29 -10.29 -8.21
CA PHE A 114 19.51 -10.49 -9.01
C PHE A 114 20.77 -9.83 -8.42
N ASP A 115 20.60 -8.74 -7.67
CA ASP A 115 21.68 -8.00 -7.00
C ASP A 115 22.07 -8.58 -5.64
N GLN A 116 21.37 -9.60 -5.14
CA GLN A 116 21.51 -10.12 -3.76
C GLN A 116 21.89 -11.60 -3.71
N ASN A 117 22.51 -12.13 -4.77
CA ASN A 117 22.91 -13.54 -4.87
C ASN A 117 23.80 -13.99 -3.70
N ALA A 118 24.63 -13.09 -3.17
CA ALA A 118 25.48 -13.36 -2.01
C ALA A 118 24.70 -13.87 -0.78
N LEU A 119 23.40 -13.54 -0.64
CA LEU A 119 22.57 -14.03 0.47
C LEU A 119 22.27 -15.52 0.36
N ILE A 120 22.08 -16.02 -0.86
CA ILE A 120 21.78 -17.43 -1.09
C ILE A 120 23.05 -18.27 -1.22
N ASP A 121 24.15 -17.67 -1.69
CA ASP A 121 25.46 -18.32 -1.84
C ASP A 121 26.11 -18.74 -0.51
N ILE A 122 25.66 -18.17 0.61
CA ILE A 122 26.07 -18.58 1.96
C ILE A 122 25.54 -19.99 2.30
N LEU A 123 24.49 -20.45 1.63
CA LEU A 123 23.94 -21.79 1.86
C LEU A 123 24.75 -22.85 1.12
N PRO A 124 24.96 -24.03 1.74
CA PRO A 124 25.57 -25.14 1.03
C PRO A 124 24.68 -25.58 -0.13
N THR A 125 25.29 -25.78 -1.29
CA THR A 125 24.63 -26.43 -2.42
C THR A 125 24.29 -27.89 -2.07
N PRO A 126 23.30 -28.50 -2.74
CA PRO A 126 22.96 -29.90 -2.50
C PRO A 126 24.15 -30.85 -2.56
N THR A 127 25.05 -30.66 -3.52
CA THR A 127 26.26 -31.49 -3.69
C THR A 127 27.26 -31.35 -2.55
N THR A 128 27.22 -30.26 -1.79
CA THR A 128 28.17 -29.99 -0.68
C THR A 128 27.58 -30.28 0.70
N ILE A 129 26.30 -30.64 0.82
CA ILE A 129 25.67 -30.90 2.13
C ILE A 129 26.45 -31.91 2.96
N TYR A 130 26.84 -33.04 2.38
CA TYR A 130 27.50 -34.10 3.13
C TYR A 130 28.88 -33.67 3.62
N SER A 131 29.66 -33.01 2.76
CA SER A 131 30.98 -32.52 3.15
C SER A 131 30.89 -31.44 4.22
N VAL A 132 29.93 -30.53 4.10
CA VAL A 132 29.67 -29.47 5.10
C VAL A 132 29.15 -30.05 6.42
N PHE A 133 28.33 -31.10 6.39
CA PHE A 133 27.90 -31.80 7.60
C PHE A 133 29.07 -32.47 8.31
N ILE A 134 29.88 -33.25 7.58
CA ILE A 134 31.05 -33.95 8.12
C ILE A 134 32.05 -32.96 8.71
N SER A 135 32.37 -31.87 8.00
CA SER A 135 33.33 -30.86 8.46
C SER A 135 32.81 -30.00 9.60
N SER A 136 31.50 -29.93 9.82
CA SER A 136 30.94 -29.19 10.95
C SER A 136 31.22 -29.83 12.30
N HIS A 137 31.54 -31.13 12.33
CA HIS A 137 31.70 -31.94 13.56
C HIS A 137 30.50 -31.84 14.52
N LEU A 138 29.31 -31.58 13.97
CA LEU A 138 28.06 -31.50 14.73
C LEU A 138 27.29 -32.81 14.64
N ASP A 139 26.48 -33.10 15.67
CA ASP A 139 25.40 -34.05 15.50
C ASP A 139 24.36 -33.51 14.49
N PHE A 140 23.58 -34.43 13.92
CA PHE A 140 22.59 -34.06 12.90
C PHE A 140 21.55 -33.04 13.41
N PRO A 141 20.97 -33.17 14.63
CA PRO A 141 20.03 -32.17 15.16
C PRO A 141 20.62 -30.76 15.28
N MET A 142 21.86 -30.62 15.77
CA MET A 142 22.53 -29.33 15.92
C MET A 142 22.90 -28.73 14.56
N PHE A 143 23.37 -29.57 13.63
CA PHE A 143 23.59 -29.17 12.24
C PHE A 143 22.32 -28.62 11.60
N LEU A 144 21.21 -29.36 11.70
CA LEU A 144 19.92 -28.96 11.14
C LEU A 144 19.41 -27.67 11.80
N LYS A 145 19.61 -27.49 13.12
CA LYS A 145 19.28 -26.25 13.83
C LYS A 145 20.07 -25.05 13.28
N LYS A 146 21.37 -25.20 13.03
CA LYS A 146 22.19 -24.13 12.42
C LYS A 146 21.73 -23.83 11.00
N PHE A 147 21.52 -24.84 10.18
CA PHE A 147 21.04 -24.68 8.81
C PHE A 147 19.70 -23.92 8.75
N ARG A 148 18.75 -24.29 9.63
CA ARG A 148 17.48 -23.57 9.78
C ARG A 148 17.65 -22.12 10.18
N SER A 149 18.65 -21.81 11.00
CA SER A 149 18.98 -20.43 11.36
C SER A 149 19.42 -19.63 10.13
N SER A 150 20.25 -20.21 9.26
CA SER A 150 20.65 -19.57 7.99
C SER A 150 19.46 -19.30 7.08
N LEU A 151 18.55 -20.26 6.91
CA LEU A 151 17.31 -20.06 6.16
C LEU A 151 16.41 -18.95 6.76
N ARG A 152 16.36 -18.83 8.09
CA ARG A 152 15.62 -17.75 8.76
C ARG A 152 16.22 -16.38 8.47
N THR A 153 17.54 -16.26 8.27
CA THR A 153 18.16 -15.00 7.86
C THR A 153 17.67 -14.59 6.48
N ILE A 154 17.65 -15.51 5.52
CA ILE A 154 17.10 -15.26 4.17
C ILE A 154 15.61 -14.91 4.25
N LYS A 155 14.84 -15.62 5.09
CA LYS A 155 13.43 -15.30 5.33
C LYS A 155 13.27 -13.86 5.81
N LYS A 156 14.03 -13.43 6.81
CA LYS A 156 13.96 -12.05 7.34
C LYS A 156 14.23 -11.02 6.25
N PHE A 157 15.22 -11.28 5.38
CA PHE A 157 15.47 -10.44 4.22
C PHE A 157 14.26 -10.36 3.28
N ILE A 158 13.72 -11.51 2.85
CA ILE A 158 12.55 -11.54 1.94
C ILE A 158 11.35 -10.84 2.58
N SER A 159 11.08 -11.09 3.86
CA SER A 159 9.99 -10.43 4.60
C SER A 159 10.19 -8.92 4.70
N GLY A 160 11.40 -8.46 5.01
CA GLY A 160 11.71 -7.02 5.06
C GLY A 160 11.54 -6.35 3.70
N LYS A 161 12.01 -6.99 2.63
CA LYS A 161 11.82 -6.50 1.26
C LYS A 161 10.33 -6.45 0.90
N LEU A 162 9.58 -7.50 1.22
CA LEU A 162 8.12 -7.56 0.98
C LEU A 162 7.39 -6.42 1.69
N THR A 163 7.70 -6.16 2.97
CA THR A 163 7.11 -5.05 3.74
C THR A 163 7.41 -3.70 3.08
N MET A 164 8.67 -3.47 2.69
CA MET A 164 9.08 -2.24 2.03
C MET A 164 8.33 -2.01 0.71
N GLU A 165 8.20 -3.04 -0.13
CA GLU A 165 7.46 -2.94 -1.40
C GLU A 165 5.95 -2.75 -1.19
N PHE A 166 5.37 -3.37 -0.16
CA PHE A 166 3.99 -3.11 0.23
C PHE A 166 3.74 -1.67 0.64
N ASP A 167 4.66 -1.08 1.42
CA ASP A 167 4.55 0.30 1.86
C ASP A 167 4.73 1.27 0.69
N ASN A 168 5.67 0.99 -0.22
CA ASN A 168 5.81 1.73 -1.48
C ASN A 168 4.53 1.68 -2.31
N TYR A 169 3.95 0.50 -2.48
CA TYR A 169 2.69 0.34 -3.22
C TYR A 169 1.56 1.17 -2.59
N LYS A 170 1.39 1.12 -1.27
CA LYS A 170 0.39 1.93 -0.56
C LYS A 170 0.61 3.43 -0.77
N GLN A 171 1.86 3.89 -0.71
CA GLN A 171 2.17 5.30 -0.94
C GLN A 171 1.86 5.72 -2.37
N VAL A 172 2.21 4.91 -3.36
CA VAL A 172 1.91 5.19 -4.77
C VAL A 172 0.39 5.21 -5.00
N ALA A 173 -0.32 4.19 -4.52
CA ALA A 173 -1.79 4.13 -4.63
C ALA A 173 -2.47 5.32 -3.95
N MET A 174 -1.97 5.74 -2.78
CA MET A 174 -2.46 6.93 -2.08
C MET A 174 -2.21 8.21 -2.90
N LYS A 175 -1.01 8.39 -3.49
CA LYS A 175 -0.70 9.53 -4.35
C LYS A 175 -1.61 9.59 -5.57
N VAL A 176 -1.87 8.45 -6.22
CA VAL A 176 -2.78 8.35 -7.37
C VAL A 176 -4.20 8.73 -6.97
N ALA A 177 -4.72 8.21 -5.85
CA ALA A 177 -6.05 8.56 -5.36
C ALA A 177 -6.18 10.06 -5.01
N ILE A 178 -5.12 10.68 -4.47
CA ILE A 178 -5.09 12.13 -4.22
C ILE A 178 -5.08 12.91 -5.55
N ALA A 179 -4.29 12.50 -6.54
CA ALA A 179 -4.23 13.14 -7.84
C ALA A 179 -5.59 13.07 -8.57
N GLU A 180 -6.21 11.89 -8.58
CA GLU A 180 -7.56 11.67 -9.13
C GLU A 180 -8.60 12.55 -8.42
N ARG A 181 -8.57 12.60 -7.08
CA ARG A 181 -9.43 13.51 -6.30
C ARG A 181 -9.23 14.95 -6.72
N ASN A 182 -7.98 15.41 -6.83
CA ASN A 182 -7.69 16.80 -7.18
C ASN A 182 -8.21 17.11 -8.58
N SER A 183 -7.98 16.24 -9.56
CA SER A 183 -8.52 16.37 -10.92
C SER A 183 -10.05 16.48 -10.91
N ASN A 184 -10.72 15.54 -10.25
CA ASN A 184 -12.18 15.53 -10.15
C ASN A 184 -12.71 16.77 -9.42
N PHE A 185 -12.02 17.25 -8.38
CA PHE A 185 -12.44 18.44 -7.65
C PHE A 185 -12.33 19.72 -8.48
N TYR A 186 -11.28 19.87 -9.28
CA TYR A 186 -11.15 21.01 -10.20
C TYR A 186 -12.22 20.95 -11.30
N GLU A 187 -12.43 19.78 -11.90
CA GLU A 187 -13.41 19.58 -12.96
C GLU A 187 -14.86 19.77 -12.46
N ASP A 188 -15.20 19.21 -11.29
CA ASP A 188 -16.53 19.34 -10.68
C ASP A 188 -16.78 20.78 -10.21
N LYS A 189 -15.77 21.48 -9.69
CA LYS A 189 -15.90 22.91 -9.31
C LYS A 189 -16.11 23.80 -10.51
N GLU A 190 -15.34 23.61 -11.57
CA GLU A 190 -15.47 24.39 -12.79
C GLU A 190 -16.86 24.20 -13.40
N LYS A 191 -17.32 22.95 -13.53
CA LYS A 191 -18.68 22.64 -14.00
C LYS A 191 -19.76 23.21 -13.08
N PHE A 192 -19.59 23.13 -11.76
CA PHE A 192 -20.53 23.70 -10.81
C PHE A 192 -20.62 25.23 -10.93
N ILE A 193 -19.48 25.92 -10.99
CA ILE A 193 -19.40 27.38 -11.14
C ILE A 193 -20.01 27.81 -12.48
N CYS A 194 -19.61 27.19 -13.60
CA CYS A 194 -20.15 27.48 -14.92
C CYS A 194 -21.67 27.26 -15.00
N SER A 195 -22.18 26.15 -14.42
CA SER A 195 -23.63 25.87 -14.39
C SER A 195 -24.43 26.72 -13.39
N SER A 196 -23.77 27.44 -12.48
CA SER A 196 -24.40 28.36 -11.54
C SER A 196 -24.34 29.81 -12.03
N LEU A 197 -23.34 30.16 -12.84
CA LEU A 197 -23.17 31.48 -13.45
C LEU A 197 -23.90 31.62 -14.79
N ASN A 198 -24.12 30.52 -15.51
CA ASN A 198 -25.06 30.49 -16.63
C ASN A 198 -26.49 30.53 -16.06
N CYS A 199 -26.96 31.73 -15.73
CA CYS A 199 -28.38 32.01 -15.76
C CYS A 199 -28.81 31.85 -17.22
N GLU A 200 -29.50 30.76 -17.54
CA GLU A 200 -30.39 30.73 -18.70
C GLU A 200 -31.31 31.96 -18.57
N LYS A 201 -31.10 32.94 -19.46
CA LYS A 201 -32.04 34.02 -19.72
C LYS A 201 -33.15 33.50 -20.60
#